data_AF-A0A833E0X8-F1
#
_entry.id   AF-A0A833E0X8-F1
#
_cell.length_a   1.000
_cell.length_b   1.000
_cell.length_c   1.000
_cell.angle_alpha   90.00
_cell.angle_beta   90.00
_cell.angle_gamma   90.00
#
_symmetry.space_group_name_H-M   'P 1'
#
loop_
_entity.id
_entity.type
_entity.pdbx_description
1 polymer ?
#
loop_
_entity_poly.entity_id
_entity_poly.type
_entity_poly.pdbx_seq_one_letter_code
_entity_poly.pdbx_strand_id
1 'polypeptide(L)'
;MNEVPYNLLWCILSLTLGGFVGLAYSYNKYVKPYVEGNIDRWGLISGILGGVLFSIPLPYNINYPLSLFLLGIPLGMRPGYGRVELILGVSIAVLGYLIRGLIGR
;
A
#
# COMPACT_ATOMS: atom_id res chain seq x y z
N MET A 1 -5.80 8.41 29.32
CA MET A 1 -5.94 7.57 28.11
C MET A 1 -4.87 8.03 27.14
N ASN A 2 -3.98 7.14 26.68
CA ASN A 2 -3.05 7.52 25.62
C ASN A 2 -3.87 7.73 24.36
N GLU A 3 -4.06 8.99 23.98
CA GLU A 3 -4.76 9.35 22.75
C GLU A 3 -4.02 8.70 21.57
N VAL A 4 -4.72 7.94 20.75
CA VAL A 4 -4.13 7.36 19.54
C VAL A 4 -3.64 8.54 18.70
N PRO A 5 -2.35 8.58 18.32
CA PRO A 5 -1.83 9.70 17.55
C PRO A 5 -2.66 9.85 16.28
N TYR A 6 -3.26 11.03 16.08
CA TYR A 6 -4.26 11.31 15.06
C TYR A 6 -3.82 10.86 13.64
N ASN A 7 -2.52 10.93 13.35
CA ASN A 7 -1.91 10.47 12.10
C ASN A 7 -2.07 8.96 11.85
N LEU A 8 -2.04 8.16 12.91
CA LEU A 8 -2.16 6.71 12.82
C LEU A 8 -3.59 6.29 12.47
N LEU A 9 -4.58 7.05 12.97
CA LEU A 9 -5.98 6.88 12.60
C LEU A 9 -6.20 7.16 11.11
N TRP A 10 -5.63 8.25 10.58
CA TRP A 10 -5.66 8.53 9.13
C TRP A 10 -4.98 7.43 8.30
N CYS A 11 -3.87 6.90 8.78
CA CYS A 11 -3.19 5.78 8.12
C CYS A 11 -4.06 4.53 8.01
N ILE A 12 -4.77 4.17 9.09
CA ILE A 12 -5.68 3.02 9.10
C ILE A 12 -6.88 3.28 8.17
N LEU A 13 -7.49 4.46 8.24
CA LEU A 13 -8.61 4.83 7.37
C LEU A 13 -8.19 4.77 5.89
N SER A 14 -7.05 5.37 5.54
CA SER A 14 -6.51 5.30 4.18
C SER A 14 -6.23 3.87 3.73
N LEU A 15 -5.62 3.03 4.57
CA LEU A 15 -5.35 1.64 4.24
C LEU A 15 -6.64 0.86 3.97
N THR A 16 -7.66 1.03 4.83
CA THR A 16 -8.97 0.37 4.65
C THR A 16 -9.69 0.83 3.39
N LEU A 17 -9.69 2.14 3.09
CA LEU A 17 -10.27 2.67 1.85
C LEU A 17 -9.53 2.16 0.61
N GLY A 18 -8.20 2.12 0.63
CA GLY A 18 -7.40 1.51 -0.42
C GLY A 18 -7.76 0.04 -0.63
N GLY A 19 -7.97 -0.69 0.48
CA GLY A 19 -8.45 -2.07 0.49
C GLY A 19 -9.78 -2.25 -0.22
N PHE A 20 -10.78 -1.41 0.08
CA PHE A 20 -12.08 -1.46 -0.60
C PHE A 20 -11.97 -1.17 -2.10
N VAL A 21 -11.12 -0.20 -2.48
CA VAL A 21 -10.84 0.09 -3.90
C VAL A 21 -10.19 -1.10 -4.59
N GLY A 22 -9.20 -1.72 -3.97
CA GLY A 22 -8.54 -2.93 -4.46
C GLY A 22 -9.49 -4.11 -4.63
N LEU A 23 -10.39 -4.29 -3.67
CA LEU A 23 -11.42 -5.33 -3.71
C LEU A 23 -12.39 -5.07 -4.88
N ALA A 24 -12.97 -3.88 -4.96
CA ALA A 24 -13.88 -3.50 -6.03
C ALA A 24 -13.23 -3.65 -7.42
N TYR A 25 -11.97 -3.22 -7.56
CA TYR A 25 -11.20 -3.38 -8.78
C TYR A 25 -11.05 -4.85 -9.17
N SER A 26 -10.61 -5.69 -8.23
CA SER A 26 -10.39 -7.12 -8.46
C SER A 26 -11.69 -7.84 -8.83
N TYR A 27 -12.81 -7.46 -8.19
CA TYR A 27 -14.14 -8.00 -8.48
C TYR A 27 -14.62 -7.68 -9.89
N ASN A 28 -14.37 -6.47 -10.37
CA ASN A 28 -14.78 -6.03 -11.70
C ASN A 28 -13.89 -6.57 -12.82
N LYS A 29 -12.59 -6.73 -12.56
CA LYS A 29 -11.61 -7.14 -13.57
C LYS A 29 -11.55 -8.65 -13.76
N TYR A 30 -11.57 -9.42 -12.67
CA TYR A 30 -11.30 -10.84 -12.71
C TYR A 30 -12.58 -11.66 -12.61
N VAL A 31 -12.81 -12.49 -13.62
CA VAL A 31 -13.97 -13.40 -13.68
C VAL A 31 -13.82 -14.53 -12.66
N LYS A 32 -12.60 -15.05 -12.49
CA LYS A 32 -12.33 -16.14 -11.56
C LYS A 32 -12.17 -15.61 -10.13
N PRO A 33 -12.70 -16.33 -9.12
CA PRO A 33 -12.56 -15.93 -7.73
C PRO A 33 -11.12 -16.05 -7.24
N TYR A 34 -10.33 -16.94 -7.83
CA TYR A 34 -8.96 -17.23 -7.43
C TYR A 34 -8.13 -17.67 -8.65
N VAL A 35 -7.00 -17.00 -8.89
CA VAL A 35 -5.98 -17.42 -9.84
C VAL A 35 -4.63 -17.04 -9.27
N GLU A 36 -3.74 -18.03 -9.10
CA GLU A 36 -2.35 -17.76 -8.75
C GLU A 36 -1.53 -17.47 -10.02
N GLY A 37 -0.63 -16.49 -9.92
CA GLY A 37 0.47 -16.33 -10.86
C GLY A 37 0.32 -15.24 -11.92
N ASN A 38 -0.76 -14.46 -11.91
CA ASN A 38 -0.89 -13.34 -12.85
C ASN A 38 -0.60 -12.01 -12.15
N ILE A 39 0.47 -11.33 -12.57
CA ILE A 39 0.86 -10.03 -12.03
C ILE A 39 -0.10 -8.97 -12.56
N ASP A 40 -0.79 -8.28 -11.66
CA ASP A 40 -1.63 -7.15 -12.00
C ASP A 40 -0.79 -5.88 -12.20
N ARG A 41 -0.73 -5.40 -13.44
CA ARG A 41 0.04 -4.19 -13.76
C ARG A 41 -0.40 -2.97 -12.94
N TRP A 42 -1.69 -2.80 -12.67
CA TRP A 42 -2.20 -1.63 -11.95
C TRP A 42 -1.95 -1.74 -10.44
N GLY A 43 -2.16 -2.94 -9.89
CA GLY A 43 -1.75 -3.30 -8.53
C GLY A 43 -0.26 -3.07 -8.33
N LEU A 44 0.57 -3.46 -9.30
CA LEU A 44 2.02 -3.28 -9.25
C LEU A 44 2.40 -1.80 -9.24
N ILE A 45 1.82 -1.00 -10.15
CA ILE A 45 2.05 0.45 -10.19
C ILE A 45 1.65 1.08 -8.84
N SER A 46 0.47 0.73 -8.31
CA SER A 46 0.03 1.23 -7.01
C SER A 46 0.94 0.80 -5.86
N GLY A 47 1.42 -0.45 -5.86
CA GLY A 47 2.34 -0.96 -4.86
C GLY A 47 3.69 -0.25 -4.89
N ILE A 48 4.28 -0.09 -6.08
CA ILE A 48 5.56 0.63 -6.26
C ILE A 48 5.41 2.09 -5.85
N LEU A 49 4.38 2.79 -6.34
CA LEU A 49 4.13 4.18 -5.97
C LEU A 49 3.91 4.33 -4.47
N GLY A 50 3.11 3.46 -3.86
CA GLY A 50 2.89 3.43 -2.42
C GLY A 50 4.20 3.24 -1.65
N GLY A 51 5.03 2.28 -2.07
CA GLY A 51 6.31 2.00 -1.42
C GLY A 51 7.31 3.15 -1.52
N VAL A 52 7.43 3.77 -2.70
CA VAL A 52 8.30 4.94 -2.91
C VAL A 52 7.79 6.13 -2.08
N LEU A 53 6.49 6.40 -2.13
CA LEU A 53 5.87 7.52 -1.43
C LEU A 53 6.05 7.44 0.09
N PHE A 54 6.08 6.23 0.66
CA PHE A 54 6.36 6.02 2.09
C PHE A 54 7.66 6.68 2.54
N SER A 55 8.66 6.68 1.65
CA SER A 55 10.03 7.10 1.96
C SER A 55 10.29 8.59 1.69
N ILE A 56 9.39 9.25 0.96
CA ILE A 56 9.50 10.68 0.64
C ILE A 56 8.92 11.48 1.81
N PRO A 57 9.71 12.34 2.48
CA PRO A 57 9.17 13.20 3.52
C PRO A 57 8.31 14.30 2.89
N LEU A 58 6.99 14.26 3.13
CA LEU A 58 6.08 15.34 2.79
C LEU A 58 5.69 16.15 4.03
N PRO A 59 5.27 17.42 3.86
CA PRO A 59 4.75 18.24 4.95
C PRO A 59 3.65 17.50 5.72
N TYR A 60 3.61 17.71 7.05
CA TYR A 60 2.63 17.12 7.95
C TYR A 60 2.56 15.59 7.95
N ASN A 61 3.61 14.90 7.46
CA ASN A 61 3.67 13.43 7.40
C ASN A 61 2.51 12.80 6.57
N ILE A 62 1.97 13.54 5.60
CA ILE A 62 0.87 13.09 4.74
C ILE A 62 1.28 11.97 3.77
N ASN A 63 2.58 11.76 3.60
CA ASN A 63 3.15 10.65 2.84
C ASN A 63 2.69 9.28 3.36
N TYR A 64 2.58 9.10 4.69
CA TYR A 64 2.19 7.82 5.27
C TYR A 64 0.76 7.39 4.94
N PRO A 65 -0.29 8.19 5.19
CA PRO A 65 -1.65 7.79 4.85
C PRO A 65 -1.81 7.60 3.33
N LEU A 66 -1.22 8.45 2.49
CA LEU A 66 -1.32 8.31 1.03
C LEU A 66 -0.58 7.07 0.52
N SER A 67 0.59 6.76 1.09
CA SER A 67 1.33 5.53 0.82
C SER A 67 0.52 4.29 1.19
N LEU A 68 -0.07 4.28 2.39
CA LEU A 68 -0.87 3.17 2.89
C LEU A 68 -2.17 3.00 2.10
N PHE A 69 -2.78 4.07 1.61
CA PHE A 69 -3.89 3.97 0.67
C PHE A 69 -3.48 3.19 -0.58
N LEU A 70 -2.34 3.56 -1.19
CA LEU A 70 -1.85 2.91 -2.41
C LEU A 70 -1.42 1.46 -2.17
N LEU A 71 -0.78 1.15 -1.05
CA LEU A 71 -0.45 -0.22 -0.64
C LEU A 71 -1.70 -1.03 -0.25
N GLY A 72 -2.75 -0.36 0.21
CA GLY A 72 -4.06 -0.95 0.49
C GLY A 72 -4.72 -1.54 -0.74
N ILE A 73 -4.48 -0.98 -1.92
CA ILE A 73 -5.07 -1.46 -3.19
C ILE A 73 -4.65 -2.92 -3.49
N PRO A 74 -3.36 -3.28 -3.60
CA PRO A 74 -2.96 -4.66 -3.82
C PRO A 74 -3.27 -5.56 -2.61
N LEU A 75 -3.27 -5.01 -1.39
CA LEU A 75 -3.68 -5.74 -0.19
C LEU A 75 -5.16 -6.17 -0.22
N GLY A 76 -6.04 -5.31 -0.71
CA GLY A 76 -7.48 -5.55 -0.76
C GLY A 76 -7.95 -6.38 -1.94
N MET A 77 -7.08 -6.73 -2.88
CA MET A 77 -7.47 -7.59 -4.01
C MET A 77 -7.93 -8.97 -3.54
N ARG A 78 -8.75 -9.64 -4.36
CA ARG A 78 -9.22 -11.00 -4.05
C ARG A 78 -8.04 -11.94 -3.82
N PRO A 79 -8.22 -13.00 -3.00
CA PRO A 79 -7.20 -14.02 -2.79
C PRO A 79 -6.65 -14.55 -4.14
N GLY A 80 -5.33 -14.66 -4.22
CA GLY A 80 -4.62 -15.07 -5.45
C GLY A 80 -4.11 -13.88 -6.29
N TYR A 81 -4.70 -12.69 -6.16
CA TYR A 81 -4.29 -11.47 -6.87
C TYR A 81 -3.62 -10.46 -5.91
N GLY A 82 -2.80 -9.56 -6.43
CA GLY A 82 -2.23 -8.44 -5.65
C GLY A 82 -1.11 -8.82 -4.67
N ARG A 83 -0.86 -10.11 -4.46
CA ARG A 83 0.08 -10.61 -3.45
C ARG A 83 1.53 -10.27 -3.79
N VAL A 84 1.93 -10.43 -5.05
CA VAL A 84 3.31 -10.12 -5.50
C VAL A 84 3.55 -8.62 -5.49
N GLU A 85 2.54 -7.86 -5.91
CA GLU A 85 2.50 -6.40 -5.98
C GLU A 85 2.62 -5.78 -4.59
N LEU A 86 1.88 -6.32 -3.62
CA LEU A 86 1.97 -5.92 -2.22
C LEU A 86 3.36 -6.21 -1.66
N ILE A 87 3.90 -7.43 -1.87
CA ILE A 87 5.23 -7.80 -1.39
C ILE A 87 6.29 -6.85 -1.94
N LEU A 88 6.24 -6.54 -3.25
CA LEU A 88 7.16 -5.59 -3.87
C LEU A 88 7.00 -4.18 -3.28
N GLY A 89 5.77 -3.68 -3.18
CA GLY A 89 5.50 -2.35 -2.61
C GLY A 89 5.98 -2.20 -1.17
N VAL A 90 5.67 -3.19 -0.32
CA VAL A 90 6.12 -3.22 1.08
C VAL A 90 7.64 -3.34 1.17
N SER A 91 8.26 -4.17 0.32
CA SER A 91 9.73 -4.30 0.29
C SER A 91 10.40 -2.97 -0.05
N ILE A 92 9.86 -2.22 -1.02
CA ILE A 92 10.36 -0.88 -1.37
C ILE A 92 10.17 0.09 -0.20
N ALA A 93 9.01 0.07 0.48
CA ALA A 93 8.74 0.92 1.64
C ALA A 93 9.74 0.66 2.78
N VAL A 94 9.99 -0.61 3.09
CA VAL A 94 10.93 -1.02 4.15
C VAL A 94 12.35 -0.62 3.78
N LEU A 95 12.80 -0.90 2.55
CA LEU A 95 14.14 -0.52 2.09
C LEU A 95 14.32 0.99 2.13
N GLY A 96 13.36 1.76 1.62
CA GLY A 96 13.45 3.21 1.62
C GLY A 96 13.42 3.82 3.02
N TYR A 97 12.68 3.23 3.96
CA TYR A 97 12.75 3.61 5.37
C TYR A 97 14.13 3.35 5.97
N LEU A 98 14.72 2.18 5.73
CA LEU A 98 16.06 1.82 6.21
C LEU A 98 17.13 2.74 5.63
N ILE A 99 17.09 3.00 4.32
CA ILE A 99 18.01 3.92 3.63
C ILE A 99 17.91 5.33 4.22
N ARG A 100 16.69 5.83 4.44
CA ARG A 100 16.50 7.14 5.08
C ARG A 100 17.05 7.17 6.50
N GLY A 101 16.91 6.09 7.27
CA GLY A 101 17.50 5.95 8.60
C GLY A 101 19.03 5.89 8.60
N LEU A 102 19.65 5.42 7.52
CA LEU A 102 21.11 5.39 7.35
C LEU A 102 21.67 6.75 6.90
N ILE A 103 20.97 7.46 6.01
CA ILE A 103 21.38 8.77 5.47
C ILE A 103 21.09 9.92 6.44
N GLY A 104 20.04 9.79 7.26
CA GLY A 104 19.63 10.78 8.25
C GLY A 104 20.35 10.69 9.60
N ARG A 105 21.40 9.87 9.71
CA ARG A 105 22.41 9.92 10.78
C ARG A 105 23.62 10.71 10.27
#